data_AF-A0A0F9V009-F1
#
_entry.id   AF-A0A0F9V009-F1
#
_cell.length_a   1.000
_cell.length_b   1.000
_cell.length_c   1.000
_cell.angle_alpha   90.00
_cell.angle_beta   90.00
_cell.angle_gamma   90.00
#
_symmetry.space_group_name_H-M   'P 1'
#
loop_
_entity.id
_entity.type
_entity.pdbx_description
1 polymer ?
#
loop_
_entity_poly.entity_id
_entity_poly.type
_entity_poly.pdbx_seq_one_letter_code
_entity_poly.pdbx_strand_id
1 'polypeptide(L)'
;MFHKNLLRKPKDLESYVNYVYSSLLNLKDDGVVVSSNTILVGRSGAKHEVDVYYQFEKSRITHKVAFECKFKSRSVQKSELIDFHGKLLDVGNIQGIFVSKSGYQQGAKDYAAHYGIQLLTLDDLPTLNVLVAKRIESVALPDETYVGEPFWCLMKITSDGLTGDYYSKKDGLISKKHMIPLFISKKDAGEYLNSLPDKADFVVRGLPQHSLKFLFEAASVMKGNVSFVLMLLGPDANGLWPGMTYSINELKIRFLLP
;
A
#
# COMPACT_ATOMS: atom_id res chain seq x y z
N MET A 1 8.75 16.76 15.28
CA MET A 1 10.18 16.95 15.66
C MET A 1 11.15 16.08 14.84
N PHE A 2 10.77 14.88 14.39
CA PHE A 2 11.65 13.93 13.68
C PHE A 2 12.14 14.37 12.28
N HIS A 3 11.30 15.04 11.48
CA HIS A 3 11.67 15.42 10.10
C HIS A 3 12.79 16.46 10.03
N LYS A 4 12.96 17.28 11.08
CA LYS A 4 13.86 18.45 11.05
C LYS A 4 15.35 18.08 10.98
N ASN A 5 15.74 16.89 11.44
CA ASN A 5 17.15 16.46 11.45
C ASN A 5 17.58 15.76 10.14
N LEU A 6 16.62 15.25 9.36
CA LEU A 6 16.88 14.58 8.07
C LEU A 6 16.90 15.57 6.89
N LEU A 7 16.16 16.69 6.98
CA LEU A 7 16.00 17.63 5.88
C LEU A 7 16.96 18.81 6.01
N ARG A 8 18.05 18.82 5.21
CA ARG A 8 19.13 19.81 5.28
C ARG A 8 19.18 20.73 4.06
N LYS A 9 18.79 20.23 2.88
CA LYS A 9 18.78 20.97 1.61
C LYS A 9 17.45 20.81 0.86
N PRO A 10 17.13 21.66 -0.14
CA PRO A 10 15.88 21.58 -0.89
C PRO A 10 15.57 20.19 -1.44
N LYS A 11 16.57 19.54 -2.03
CA LYS A 11 16.44 18.19 -2.58
C LYS A 11 15.98 17.15 -1.55
N ASP A 12 16.34 17.32 -0.28
CA ASP A 12 15.92 16.37 0.77
C ASP A 12 14.40 16.42 0.97
N LEU A 13 13.79 17.62 0.89
CA LEU A 13 12.34 17.78 1.00
C LEU A 13 11.63 17.13 -0.18
N GLU A 14 12.11 17.39 -1.40
CA GLU A 14 11.56 16.80 -2.62
C GLU A 14 11.63 15.27 -2.58
N SER A 15 12.79 14.72 -2.22
CA SER A 15 12.99 13.28 -2.07
C SER A 15 12.12 12.68 -0.98
N TYR A 16 11.92 13.39 0.13
CA TYR A 16 11.04 12.94 1.20
C TYR A 16 9.57 12.92 0.79
N VAL A 17 9.09 13.96 0.09
CA VAL A 17 7.72 13.99 -0.46
C VAL A 17 7.54 12.87 -1.48
N ASN A 18 8.50 12.69 -2.40
CA ASN A 18 8.45 11.59 -3.35
C ASN A 18 8.39 10.22 -2.63
N TYR A 19 9.23 10.01 -1.61
CA TYR A 19 9.22 8.78 -0.81
C TYR A 19 7.88 8.53 -0.10
N VAL A 20 7.34 9.56 0.57
CA VAL A 20 6.06 9.49 1.28
C VAL A 20 4.94 9.07 0.33
N TYR A 21 4.79 9.78 -0.79
CA TYR A 21 3.69 9.52 -1.72
C TYR A 21 3.89 8.23 -2.51
N SER A 22 5.14 7.87 -2.86
CA SER A 22 5.45 6.55 -3.41
C SER A 22 5.02 5.43 -2.47
N SER A 23 5.31 5.58 -1.17
CA SER A 23 5.00 4.58 -0.15
C SER A 23 3.49 4.46 0.08
N LEU A 24 2.78 5.59 0.16
CA LEU A 24 1.34 5.62 0.39
C LEU A 24 0.54 5.09 -0.81
N LEU A 25 0.90 5.50 -2.02
CA LEU A 25 0.18 5.11 -3.24
C LEU A 25 0.43 3.66 -3.63
N ASN A 26 1.62 3.12 -3.31
CA ASN A 26 1.95 1.75 -3.59
C ASN A 26 1.71 0.81 -2.41
N LEU A 27 0.94 1.18 -1.37
CA LEU A 27 0.70 0.28 -0.23
C LEU A 27 0.18 -1.12 -0.64
N LYS A 28 -0.61 -1.20 -1.72
CA LYS A 28 -1.17 -2.44 -2.28
C LYS A 28 -0.48 -2.91 -3.58
N ASP A 29 0.65 -2.30 -3.94
CA ASP A 29 1.39 -2.55 -5.19
C ASP A 29 0.57 -2.29 -6.48
N ASP A 30 -0.33 -1.29 -6.46
CA ASP A 30 -1.19 -0.89 -7.60
C ASP A 30 -0.42 -0.23 -8.77
N GLY A 31 0.92 -0.19 -8.71
CA GLY A 31 1.78 0.23 -9.82
C GLY A 31 1.83 1.73 -10.10
N VAL A 32 1.40 2.58 -9.17
CA VAL A 32 1.43 4.04 -9.35
C VAL A 32 2.88 4.54 -9.26
N VAL A 33 3.41 5.01 -10.38
CA VAL A 33 4.76 5.59 -10.45
C VAL A 33 4.73 7.06 -10.02
N VAL A 34 5.59 7.40 -9.06
CA VAL A 34 5.79 8.77 -8.58
C VAL A 34 7.16 9.27 -9.03
N SER A 35 7.16 10.26 -9.91
CA SER A 35 8.36 10.83 -10.53
C SER A 35 8.87 12.07 -9.79
N SER A 36 10.16 12.33 -9.87
CA SER A 36 10.81 13.57 -9.38
C SER A 36 11.25 14.45 -10.56
N ASN A 37 11.37 15.77 -10.36
CA ASN A 37 11.86 16.74 -11.38
C ASN A 37 11.19 16.56 -12.73
N THR A 38 9.86 16.45 -12.72
CA THR A 38 9.09 16.12 -13.92
C THR A 38 8.86 17.38 -14.74
N ILE A 39 9.17 17.30 -16.03
CA ILE A 39 8.84 18.36 -17.00
C ILE A 39 7.45 18.08 -17.56
N LEU A 40 6.52 19.00 -17.34
CA LEU A 40 5.18 18.99 -17.89
C LEU A 40 5.09 20.03 -19.01
N VAL A 41 4.53 19.65 -20.16
CA VAL A 41 4.32 20.58 -21.28
C VAL A 41 2.92 21.20 -21.15
N GLY A 42 2.88 22.52 -21.05
CA GLY A 42 1.65 23.30 -20.96
C GLY A 42 0.95 23.46 -22.30
N ARG A 43 -0.31 23.92 -22.28
CA ARG A 43 -1.11 24.21 -23.47
C ARG A 43 -0.48 25.33 -24.32
N SER A 44 0.27 26.23 -23.71
CA SER A 44 1.06 27.26 -24.39
C SER A 44 2.30 26.72 -25.12
N GLY A 45 2.67 25.45 -24.92
CA GLY A 45 3.95 24.87 -25.36
C GLY A 45 5.11 25.11 -24.40
N ALA A 46 4.91 25.88 -23.32
CA ALA A 46 5.92 26.07 -22.28
C ALA A 46 6.22 24.77 -21.52
N LYS A 47 7.48 24.61 -21.09
CA LYS A 47 7.93 23.51 -20.23
C LYS A 47 7.92 23.97 -18.78
N HIS A 48 7.14 23.27 -17.95
CA HIS A 48 7.00 23.55 -16.52
C HIS A 48 7.63 22.41 -15.73
N GLU A 49 8.64 22.72 -14.94
CA GLU A 49 9.19 21.75 -13.97
C GLU A 49 8.36 21.75 -12.69
N VAL A 50 8.06 20.54 -12.21
CA VAL A 50 7.47 20.28 -10.90
C VAL A 50 8.35 19.28 -10.13
N ASP A 51 8.40 19.44 -8.81
CA ASP A 51 9.34 18.70 -7.97
C ASP A 51 8.97 17.23 -7.85
N VAL A 52 7.67 16.94 -7.69
CA VAL A 52 7.12 15.58 -7.65
C VAL A 52 5.85 15.53 -8.50
N TYR A 53 5.64 14.43 -9.22
CA TYR A 53 4.45 14.21 -10.03
C TYR A 53 4.02 12.75 -9.96
N TYR A 54 2.72 12.52 -9.90
CA TYR A 54 2.17 11.20 -10.19
C TYR A 54 0.85 11.33 -10.95
N GLN A 55 0.49 10.25 -11.63
CA GLN A 55 -0.81 10.10 -12.25
C GLN A 55 -1.34 8.69 -12.05
N PHE A 56 -2.65 8.56 -12.04
CA PHE A 56 -3.33 7.27 -11.99
C PHE A 56 -4.65 7.37 -12.76
N GLU A 57 -5.14 6.22 -13.22
CA GLU A 57 -6.45 6.14 -13.85
C GLU A 57 -7.47 5.61 -12.85
N LYS A 58 -8.60 6.31 -12.71
CA LYS A 58 -9.75 5.81 -11.97
C LYS A 58 -10.99 6.01 -12.81
N SER A 59 -11.76 4.94 -13.02
CA SER A 59 -12.98 5.00 -13.85
C SER A 59 -12.75 5.59 -15.25
N ARG A 60 -11.61 5.27 -15.89
CA ARG A 60 -11.16 5.80 -17.19
C ARG A 60 -10.83 7.29 -17.22
N ILE A 61 -10.72 7.92 -16.05
CA ILE A 61 -10.30 9.31 -15.91
C ILE A 61 -8.86 9.32 -15.41
N THR A 62 -7.98 9.99 -16.15
CA THR A 62 -6.60 10.24 -15.70
C THR A 62 -6.60 11.37 -14.70
N HIS A 63 -6.25 11.05 -13.46
CA HIS A 63 -6.00 12.01 -12.40
C HIS A 63 -4.50 12.30 -12.36
N LYS A 64 -4.16 13.60 -12.34
CA LYS A 64 -2.76 14.07 -12.30
C LYS A 64 -2.57 14.92 -11.06
N VAL A 65 -1.45 14.72 -10.37
CA VAL A 65 -1.10 15.49 -9.18
C VAL A 65 0.35 15.96 -9.30
N ALA A 66 0.58 17.26 -9.15
CA ALA A 66 1.90 17.87 -9.12
C ALA A 66 2.17 18.48 -7.75
N PHE A 67 3.43 18.41 -7.34
CA PHE A 67 3.93 19.01 -6.11
C PHE A 67 4.98 20.06 -6.40
N GLU A 68 4.92 21.15 -5.65
CA GLU A 68 5.99 22.13 -5.53
C GLU A 68 6.43 22.20 -4.07
N CYS A 69 7.73 22.06 -3.82
CA CYS A 69 8.37 22.00 -2.52
C CYS A 69 9.18 23.28 -2.27
N LYS A 70 8.96 23.94 -1.13
CA LYS A 70 9.75 25.10 -0.70
C LYS A 70 10.48 24.85 0.60
N PHE A 71 11.79 24.72 0.46
CA PHE A 71 12.74 24.60 1.56
C PHE A 71 13.41 25.95 1.84
N LYS A 72 12.68 26.87 2.48
CA LYS A 72 13.17 28.19 2.89
C LYS A 72 12.95 28.38 4.39
N SER A 73 13.70 29.29 5.01
CA SER A 73 13.52 29.63 6.44
C SER A 73 12.26 30.45 6.68
N ARG A 74 11.89 31.32 5.74
CA ARG A 74 10.67 32.14 5.78
C ARG A 74 9.45 31.38 5.25
N SER A 75 8.27 31.74 5.76
CA SER A 75 6.99 31.24 5.26
C SER A 75 6.78 31.63 3.80
N VAL A 76 6.10 30.75 3.07
CA VAL A 76 5.79 30.92 1.65
C VAL A 76 4.86 32.11 1.45
N GLN A 77 5.19 32.92 0.44
CA GLN A 77 4.43 34.12 0.07
C GLN A 77 3.39 33.82 -1.00
N LYS A 78 2.38 34.68 -1.14
CA LYS A 78 1.32 34.56 -2.14
C LYS A 78 1.87 34.48 -3.57
N SER A 79 2.93 35.23 -3.90
CA SER A 79 3.54 35.23 -5.24
C SER A 79 4.08 33.85 -5.66
N GLU A 80 4.60 33.07 -4.72
CA GLU A 80 5.11 31.72 -5.00
C GLU A 80 3.96 30.76 -5.34
N LEU A 81 2.77 30.95 -4.76
CA LEU A 81 1.56 30.20 -5.10
C LEU A 81 0.97 30.64 -6.44
N ILE A 82 1.03 31.94 -6.76
CA ILE A 82 0.59 32.47 -8.05
C ILE A 82 1.41 31.87 -9.18
N ASP A 83 2.74 31.80 -9.02
CA ASP A 83 3.64 31.18 -9.99
C ASP A 83 3.29 29.71 -10.23
N PHE A 84 3.19 28.92 -9.16
CA PHE A 84 2.80 27.52 -9.27
C PHE A 84 1.41 27.33 -9.89
N HIS A 85 0.44 28.14 -9.48
CA HIS A 85 -0.90 28.14 -10.07
C HIS A 85 -0.87 28.41 -11.58
N GLY A 86 -0.03 29.34 -12.04
CA GLY A 86 0.18 29.60 -13.47
C GLY A 86 0.64 28.35 -14.22
N LYS A 87 1.60 27.59 -13.65
CA LYS A 87 2.02 26.30 -14.22
C LYS A 87 0.85 25.32 -14.33
N LEU A 88 0.07 25.15 -13.25
CA LEU A 88 -1.07 24.23 -13.20
C LEU A 88 -2.17 24.61 -14.21
N LEU A 89 -2.48 25.90 -14.32
CA LEU A 89 -3.44 26.42 -15.29
C LEU A 89 -3.00 26.14 -16.72
N ASP A 90 -1.72 26.35 -17.03
CA ASP A 90 -1.22 26.09 -18.38
C ASP A 90 -1.24 24.59 -18.71
N VAL A 91 -0.83 23.72 -17.79
CA VAL A 91 -0.88 22.24 -17.95
C VAL A 91 -2.32 21.71 -18.08
N GLY A 92 -3.23 22.17 -17.22
CA GLY A 92 -4.63 21.74 -17.20
C GLY A 92 -4.87 20.31 -16.68
N ASN A 93 -6.09 20.05 -16.19
CA ASN A 93 -6.52 18.77 -15.59
C ASN A 93 -5.49 18.18 -14.61
N ILE A 94 -4.98 19.02 -13.70
CA ILE A 94 -3.95 18.66 -12.73
C ILE A 94 -4.25 19.31 -11.39
N GLN A 95 -4.12 18.54 -10.31
CA GLN A 95 -4.23 19.04 -8.96
C GLN A 95 -2.85 19.46 -8.43
N GLY A 96 -2.81 20.59 -7.75
CA GLY A 96 -1.59 21.13 -7.15
C GLY A 96 -1.52 20.88 -5.66
N ILE A 97 -0.38 20.38 -5.19
CA ILE A 97 -0.03 20.31 -3.79
C ILE A 97 1.24 21.13 -3.57
N PHE A 98 1.20 22.08 -2.65
CA PHE A 98 2.34 22.91 -2.32
C PHE A 98 2.86 22.50 -0.94
N VAL A 99 4.14 22.14 -0.82
CA VAL A 99 4.76 21.68 0.42
C VAL A 99 5.76 22.71 0.93
N SER A 100 5.66 23.10 2.21
CA SER A 100 6.53 24.12 2.81
C SER A 100 7.22 23.63 4.08
N LYS A 101 8.53 23.87 4.18
CA LYS A 101 9.30 23.68 5.42
C LYS A 101 8.84 24.62 6.54
N SER A 102 8.52 25.87 6.20
CA SER A 102 8.32 26.97 7.16
C SER A 102 6.89 27.53 7.14
N GLY A 103 5.93 26.76 6.61
CA GLY A 103 4.52 27.17 6.52
C GLY A 103 4.27 28.29 5.50
N TYR A 104 3.17 29.02 5.71
CA TYR A 104 2.58 29.94 4.74
C TYR A 104 2.11 31.24 5.41
N GLN A 105 2.27 32.35 4.71
CA GLN A 105 1.63 33.62 5.10
C GLN A 105 0.11 33.55 4.87
N GLN A 106 -0.66 34.40 5.56
CA GLN A 106 -2.12 34.39 5.47
C GLN A 106 -2.61 34.56 4.03
N GLY A 107 -2.08 35.54 3.29
CA GLY A 107 -2.47 35.77 1.89
C GLY A 107 -2.12 34.61 0.94
N ALA A 108 -1.15 33.76 1.28
CA ALA A 108 -0.87 32.53 0.53
C ALA A 108 -1.91 31.44 0.82
N LYS A 109 -2.33 31.31 2.10
CA LYS A 109 -3.41 30.39 2.50
C LYS A 109 -4.74 30.75 1.84
N ASP A 110 -5.11 32.04 1.88
CA ASP A 110 -6.37 32.52 1.28
C ASP A 110 -6.40 32.27 -0.23
N TYR A 111 -5.26 32.51 -0.91
CA TYR A 111 -5.13 32.26 -2.34
C TYR A 111 -5.23 30.77 -2.67
N ALA A 112 -4.50 29.92 -1.94
CA ALA A 112 -4.52 28.48 -2.15
C ALA A 112 -5.92 27.88 -1.93
N ALA A 113 -6.62 28.32 -0.88
CA ALA A 113 -8.00 27.92 -0.61
C ALA A 113 -8.96 28.31 -1.74
N HIS A 114 -8.83 29.52 -2.28
CA HIS A 114 -9.68 30.00 -3.37
C HIS A 114 -9.48 29.20 -4.68
N TYR A 115 -8.24 28.82 -5.00
CA TYR A 115 -7.90 28.12 -6.25
C TYR A 115 -7.74 26.61 -6.10
N GLY A 116 -8.06 26.05 -4.92
CA GLY A 116 -8.00 24.60 -4.68
C GLY A 116 -6.59 24.00 -4.68
N ILE A 117 -5.58 24.78 -4.30
CA ILE A 117 -4.21 24.27 -4.12
C ILE A 117 -4.08 23.75 -2.69
N GLN A 118 -3.77 22.47 -2.53
CA GLN A 118 -3.59 21.87 -1.21
C GLN A 118 -2.26 22.33 -0.61
N LEU A 119 -2.27 22.74 0.64
CA LEU A 119 -1.06 23.16 1.37
C LEU A 119 -0.66 22.09 2.36
N LEU A 120 0.62 21.73 2.39
CA LEU A 120 1.20 20.79 3.35
C LEU A 120 2.45 21.37 4.00
N THR A 121 2.61 21.10 5.28
CA THR A 121 3.83 21.32 6.03
C THR A 121 4.50 19.99 6.37
N LEU A 122 5.69 20.05 6.98
CA LEU A 122 6.38 18.84 7.42
C LEU A 122 5.55 18.00 8.40
N ASP A 123 4.73 18.65 9.24
CA ASP A 123 3.92 17.97 10.25
C ASP A 123 2.73 17.23 9.62
N ASP A 124 2.35 17.57 8.39
CA ASP A 124 1.31 16.87 7.63
C ASP A 124 1.84 15.61 6.92
N LEU A 125 3.16 15.45 6.82
CA LEU A 125 3.78 14.29 6.17
C LEU A 125 4.08 13.19 7.20
N PRO A 126 3.69 11.94 6.96
CA PRO A 126 4.02 10.82 7.85
C PRO A 126 5.52 10.59 7.88
N THR A 127 6.05 10.11 9.02
CA THR A 127 7.43 9.66 9.18
C THR A 127 7.71 8.30 8.52
N LEU A 128 8.98 7.99 8.28
CA LEU A 128 9.44 6.69 7.77
C LEU A 128 8.87 5.50 8.55
N ASN A 129 8.97 5.51 9.89
CA ASN A 129 8.44 4.45 10.75
C ASN A 129 6.92 4.27 10.61
N VAL A 130 6.16 5.35 10.37
CA VAL A 130 4.72 5.26 10.14
C VAL A 130 4.44 4.67 8.76
N LEU A 131 5.20 5.04 7.75
CA LEU A 131 5.08 4.48 6.40
C LEU A 131 5.42 2.99 6.37
N VAL A 132 6.50 2.59 7.05
CA VAL A 132 6.90 1.18 7.18
C VAL A 132 5.82 0.40 7.94
N ALA A 133 5.30 0.93 9.05
CA ALA A 133 4.21 0.28 9.79
C ALA A 133 2.97 0.08 8.91
N LYS A 134 2.50 1.13 8.22
CA LYS A 134 1.37 1.05 7.29
C LYS A 134 1.59 0.04 6.17
N ARG A 135 2.82 -0.05 5.65
CA ARG A 135 3.15 -1.02 4.59
C ARG A 135 3.15 -2.45 5.13
N ILE A 136 3.66 -2.68 6.34
CA ILE A 136 3.59 -4.00 6.99
C ILE A 136 2.13 -4.36 7.23
N GLU A 137 1.32 -3.44 7.76
CA GLU A 137 -0.12 -3.64 7.95
C GLU A 137 -0.81 -4.00 6.62
N SER A 138 -0.57 -3.24 5.54
CA SER A 138 -1.25 -3.47 4.26
C SER A 138 -0.93 -4.81 3.60
N VAL A 139 0.26 -5.37 3.86
CA VAL A 139 0.67 -6.67 3.29
C VAL A 139 0.41 -7.84 4.23
N ALA A 140 0.55 -7.66 5.55
CA ALA A 140 0.42 -8.73 6.54
C ALA A 140 -1.02 -8.91 7.02
N LEU A 141 -1.83 -7.84 7.03
CA LEU A 141 -3.18 -7.81 7.60
C LEU A 141 -4.22 -7.39 6.52
N PRO A 142 -4.47 -8.23 5.50
CA PRO A 142 -5.49 -7.95 4.49
C PRO A 142 -6.88 -7.77 5.13
N ASP A 143 -7.59 -6.72 4.74
CA ASP A 143 -8.95 -6.45 5.22
C ASP A 143 -10.02 -7.22 4.42
N GLU A 144 -11.29 -7.11 4.81
CA GLU A 144 -12.41 -7.80 4.17
C GLU A 144 -12.70 -7.37 2.71
N THR A 145 -12.16 -6.23 2.27
CA THR A 145 -12.31 -5.72 0.90
C THR A 145 -11.34 -6.38 -0.08
N TYR A 146 -10.30 -7.06 0.44
CA TYR A 146 -9.31 -7.74 -0.39
C TYR A 146 -9.93 -8.96 -1.07
N VAL A 147 -9.76 -9.03 -2.39
CA VAL A 147 -10.14 -10.20 -3.20
C VAL A 147 -8.99 -11.21 -3.17
N GLY A 148 -9.31 -12.50 -3.05
CA GLY A 148 -8.33 -13.57 -3.16
C GLY A 148 -7.81 -13.69 -4.58
N GLU A 149 -6.54 -13.38 -4.79
CA GLU A 149 -5.87 -13.42 -6.10
C GLU A 149 -4.51 -14.14 -5.99
N PRO A 150 -4.49 -15.49 -5.89
CA PRO A 150 -5.60 -16.41 -6.18
C PRO A 150 -6.25 -17.06 -4.95
N PHE A 151 -5.76 -16.79 -3.74
CA PHE A 151 -6.12 -17.58 -2.57
C PHE A 151 -6.94 -16.81 -1.53
N TRP A 152 -7.75 -17.56 -0.81
CA TRP A 152 -8.35 -17.20 0.46
C TRP A 152 -7.65 -18.01 1.56
N CYS A 153 -7.57 -17.43 2.75
CA CYS A 153 -6.99 -18.07 3.92
C CYS A 153 -7.84 -17.78 5.16
N LEU A 154 -7.51 -18.47 6.26
CA LEU A 154 -8.05 -18.19 7.58
C LEU A 154 -6.99 -17.49 8.42
N MET A 155 -7.34 -16.32 8.96
CA MET A 155 -6.47 -15.52 9.81
C MET A 155 -7.06 -15.38 11.20
N LYS A 156 -6.20 -15.39 12.21
CA LYS A 156 -6.59 -15.24 13.60
C LYS A 156 -7.05 -13.81 13.87
N ILE A 157 -8.12 -13.67 14.64
CA ILE A 157 -8.70 -12.40 15.05
C ILE A 157 -8.82 -12.33 16.58
N THR A 158 -8.70 -11.13 17.13
CA THR A 158 -8.93 -10.80 18.53
C THR A 158 -9.84 -9.58 18.64
N SER A 159 -10.13 -9.11 19.86
CA SER A 159 -10.85 -7.84 20.07
C SER A 159 -10.18 -6.64 19.39
N ASP A 160 -8.86 -6.70 19.24
CA ASP A 160 -8.04 -5.61 18.70
C ASP A 160 -7.84 -5.73 17.17
N GLY A 161 -8.46 -6.73 16.54
CA GLY A 161 -8.38 -6.99 15.10
C GLY A 161 -7.53 -8.21 14.75
N LEU A 162 -7.06 -8.26 13.51
CA LEU A 162 -6.24 -9.37 12.99
C LEU A 162 -4.88 -9.39 13.70
N THR A 163 -4.41 -10.59 14.06
CA THR A 163 -3.08 -10.74 14.69
C THR A 163 -1.96 -10.90 13.68
N GLY A 164 -2.30 -11.24 12.43
CA GLY A 164 -1.34 -11.65 11.40
C GLY A 164 -0.98 -13.14 11.45
N ASP A 165 -1.50 -13.88 12.43
CA ASP A 165 -1.32 -15.33 12.47
C ASP A 165 -2.29 -16.02 11.51
N TYR A 166 -1.78 -16.97 10.75
CA TYR A 166 -2.57 -17.83 9.89
C TYR A 166 -3.03 -19.07 10.66
N TYR A 167 -4.27 -19.52 10.41
CA TYR A 167 -4.67 -20.84 10.84
C TYR A 167 -3.72 -21.88 10.25
N SER A 168 -3.31 -22.84 11.08
CA SER A 168 -2.54 -23.98 10.64
C SER A 168 -2.91 -25.24 11.41
N LYS A 169 -2.84 -26.39 10.73
CA LYS A 169 -2.97 -27.71 11.37
C LYS A 169 -1.60 -28.35 11.45
N LYS A 170 -1.27 -28.98 12.58
CA LYS A 170 -0.04 -29.78 12.67
C LYS A 170 -0.20 -31.04 11.81
N ASP A 171 0.80 -31.33 10.99
CA ASP A 171 0.93 -32.61 10.31
C ASP A 171 1.17 -33.70 11.38
N GLY A 172 0.19 -34.60 11.53
CA GLY A 172 0.18 -35.62 12.58
C GLY A 172 0.89 -36.92 12.20
N LEU A 173 1.37 -37.06 10.95
CA LEU A 173 1.78 -38.36 10.42
C LEU A 173 3.28 -38.47 10.11
N ILE A 174 3.97 -37.40 9.70
CA ILE A 174 5.36 -37.54 9.18
C ILE A 174 6.29 -36.39 9.62
N SER A 175 5.79 -35.17 9.84
CA SER A 175 6.64 -34.02 10.17
C SER A 175 5.98 -33.09 11.19
N LYS A 176 6.71 -32.50 12.15
CA LYS A 176 6.16 -31.49 13.09
C LYS A 176 5.84 -30.14 12.39
N LYS A 177 5.45 -30.17 11.11
CA LYS A 177 5.22 -28.98 10.29
C LYS A 177 3.82 -28.44 10.53
N HIS A 178 3.71 -27.11 10.44
CA HIS A 178 2.46 -26.40 10.41
C HIS A 178 1.97 -26.29 8.97
N MET A 179 0.79 -26.84 8.68
CA MET A 179 0.16 -26.80 7.37
C MET A 179 -0.85 -25.66 7.32
N ILE A 180 -0.62 -24.69 6.44
CA ILE A 180 -1.54 -23.58 6.19
C ILE A 180 -2.42 -23.92 4.96
N PRO A 181 -3.75 -24.04 5.11
CA PRO A 181 -4.64 -24.26 3.97
C PRO A 181 -4.83 -22.98 3.16
N LEU A 182 -4.71 -23.10 1.83
CA LEU A 182 -5.00 -22.06 0.84
C LEU A 182 -6.20 -22.49 0.01
N PHE A 183 -7.22 -21.65 -0.09
CA PHE A 183 -8.47 -21.97 -0.78
C PHE A 183 -8.62 -21.14 -2.05
N ILE A 184 -9.08 -21.73 -3.15
CA ILE A 184 -9.41 -20.96 -4.38
C ILE A 184 -10.74 -20.20 -4.22
N SER A 185 -11.63 -20.71 -3.37
CA SER A 185 -13.00 -20.22 -3.19
C SER A 185 -13.18 -19.60 -1.80
N LYS A 186 -13.70 -18.37 -1.74
CA LYS A 186 -14.11 -17.73 -0.47
C LYS A 186 -15.16 -18.56 0.26
N LYS A 187 -16.07 -19.17 -0.51
CA LYS A 187 -17.14 -20.01 0.01
C LYS A 187 -16.56 -21.24 0.70
N ASP A 188 -15.62 -21.91 0.06
CA ASP A 188 -14.98 -23.13 0.57
C ASP A 188 -14.16 -22.82 1.82
N ALA A 189 -13.43 -21.69 1.83
CA ALA A 189 -12.75 -21.21 3.03
C ALA A 189 -13.74 -20.97 4.19
N GLY A 190 -14.91 -20.41 3.91
CA GLY A 190 -15.97 -20.19 4.90
C GLY A 190 -16.61 -21.48 5.40
N GLU A 191 -16.85 -22.46 4.53
CA GLU A 191 -17.34 -23.79 4.91
C GLU A 191 -16.30 -24.52 5.76
N TYR A 192 -15.02 -24.46 5.40
CA TYR A 192 -13.93 -25.01 6.20
C TYR A 192 -13.88 -24.36 7.57
N LEU A 193 -13.92 -23.02 7.65
CA LEU A 193 -13.96 -22.28 8.90
C LEU A 193 -15.13 -22.74 9.78
N ASN A 194 -16.33 -22.89 9.21
CA ASN A 194 -17.52 -23.32 9.95
C ASN A 194 -17.41 -24.73 10.54
N SER A 195 -16.53 -25.57 9.97
CA SER A 195 -16.23 -26.92 10.47
C SER A 195 -15.22 -26.95 11.62
N LEU A 196 -14.52 -25.84 11.88
CA LEU A 196 -13.52 -25.76 12.95
C LEU A 196 -14.16 -25.59 14.34
N PRO A 197 -13.64 -26.26 15.38
CA PRO A 197 -14.15 -26.11 16.75
C PRO A 197 -13.87 -24.71 17.33
N ASP A 198 -12.76 -24.09 16.94
CA ASP A 198 -12.26 -22.78 17.35
C ASP A 198 -12.56 -21.68 16.33
N LYS A 199 -13.60 -21.86 15.49
CA LYS A 199 -13.95 -20.93 14.40
C LYS A 199 -14.16 -19.47 14.81
N ALA A 200 -14.50 -19.21 16.07
CA ALA A 200 -14.69 -17.86 16.59
C ALA A 200 -13.38 -17.05 16.62
N ASP A 201 -12.23 -17.73 16.65
CA ASP A 201 -10.91 -17.11 16.71
C ASP A 201 -10.35 -16.79 15.31
N PHE A 202 -11.08 -17.11 14.24
CA PHE A 202 -10.60 -16.99 12.87
C PHE A 202 -11.61 -16.33 11.93
N VAL A 203 -11.09 -15.71 10.88
CA VAL A 203 -11.87 -15.09 9.81
C VAL A 203 -11.28 -15.41 8.44
N VAL A 204 -12.12 -15.43 7.41
CA VAL A 204 -11.69 -15.59 6.02
C VAL A 204 -11.12 -14.27 5.50
N ARG A 205 -9.94 -14.33 4.86
CA ARG A 205 -9.31 -13.18 4.18
C ARG A 205 -8.78 -13.53 2.80
N GLY A 206 -8.88 -12.58 1.88
CA GLY A 206 -8.28 -12.66 0.56
C GLY A 206 -6.76 -12.46 0.66
N LEU A 207 -6.02 -13.20 -0.16
CA LEU A 207 -4.58 -13.05 -0.34
C LEU A 207 -4.31 -12.54 -1.75
N PRO A 208 -4.26 -11.21 -1.97
CA PRO A 208 -3.73 -10.66 -3.21
C PRO A 208 -2.21 -10.85 -3.27
N GLN A 209 -1.64 -10.56 -4.44
CA GLN A 209 -0.24 -10.81 -4.77
C GLN A 209 0.77 -10.30 -3.73
N HIS A 210 0.59 -9.07 -3.23
CA HIS A 210 1.50 -8.48 -2.24
C HIS A 210 1.46 -9.19 -0.89
N SER A 211 0.26 -9.56 -0.41
CA SER A 211 0.08 -10.33 0.84
C SER A 211 0.57 -11.77 0.70
N LEU A 212 0.32 -12.40 -0.46
CA LEU A 212 0.80 -13.75 -0.74
C LEU A 212 2.33 -13.80 -0.79
N LYS A 213 2.96 -12.81 -1.44
CA LYS A 213 4.41 -12.66 -1.46
C LYS A 213 4.96 -12.50 -0.05
N PHE A 214 4.37 -11.62 0.76
CA PHE A 214 4.79 -11.44 2.16
C PHE A 214 4.69 -12.73 2.97
N LEU A 215 3.56 -13.46 2.87
CA LEU A 215 3.35 -14.75 3.53
C LEU A 215 4.45 -15.76 3.14
N PHE A 216 4.77 -15.87 1.86
CA PHE A 216 5.80 -16.79 1.41
C PHE A 216 7.20 -16.40 1.86
N GLU A 217 7.53 -15.11 1.91
CA GLU A 217 8.82 -14.66 2.47
C GLU A 217 8.90 -14.94 3.97
N ALA A 218 7.85 -14.61 4.73
CA ALA A 218 7.77 -14.89 6.16
C ALA A 218 7.89 -16.40 6.46
N ALA A 219 7.18 -17.24 5.71
CA ALA A 219 7.27 -18.69 5.83
C ALA A 219 8.67 -19.23 5.44
N SER A 220 9.37 -18.57 4.52
CA SER A 220 10.74 -18.98 4.13
C SER A 220 11.74 -18.82 5.28
N VAL A 221 11.54 -17.81 6.14
CA VAL A 221 12.35 -17.60 7.36
C VAL A 221 12.17 -18.74 8.37
N MET A 222 11.04 -19.44 8.33
CA MET A 222 10.73 -20.55 9.24
C MET A 222 11.43 -21.88 8.88
N LYS A 223 12.39 -21.86 7.94
CA LYS A 223 13.30 -22.98 7.59
C LYS A 223 12.60 -24.33 7.35
N GLY A 224 11.45 -24.31 6.68
CA GLY A 224 10.73 -25.53 6.29
C GLY A 224 9.80 -26.13 7.35
N ASN A 225 9.57 -25.43 8.47
CA ASN A 225 8.57 -25.80 9.48
C ASN A 225 7.13 -25.46 9.07
N VAL A 226 6.95 -24.78 7.94
CA VAL A 226 5.65 -24.43 7.38
C VAL A 226 5.53 -25.06 6.00
N SER A 227 4.39 -25.68 5.73
CA SER A 227 3.97 -26.13 4.41
C SER A 227 2.58 -25.58 4.08
N PHE A 228 2.25 -25.56 2.81
CA PHE A 228 0.98 -25.06 2.32
C PHE A 228 0.18 -26.20 1.70
N VAL A 229 -1.12 -26.23 1.96
CA VAL A 229 -2.04 -27.22 1.40
C VAL A 229 -3.05 -26.49 0.54
N LEU A 230 -3.06 -26.78 -0.75
CA LEU A 230 -4.02 -26.20 -1.67
C LEU A 230 -5.34 -26.99 -1.61
N MET A 231 -6.38 -26.32 -1.15
CA MET A 231 -7.73 -26.83 -1.02
C MET A 231 -8.47 -26.53 -2.33
N LEU A 232 -8.49 -27.51 -3.24
CA LEU A 232 -9.13 -27.37 -4.56
C LEU A 232 -10.59 -27.82 -4.58
N LEU A 233 -11.00 -28.63 -3.61
CA LEU A 233 -12.33 -29.22 -3.54
C LEU A 233 -12.91 -28.95 -2.15
N GLY A 234 -14.24 -28.93 -2.10
CA GLY A 234 -15.02 -28.93 -0.86
C GLY A 234 -14.87 -30.25 -0.07
N PRO A 235 -15.61 -30.40 1.04
CA PRO A 235 -15.57 -31.62 1.82
C PRO A 235 -16.11 -32.80 1.01
N ASP A 236 -15.50 -33.97 1.19
CA ASP A 236 -16.01 -35.23 0.64
C ASP A 236 -17.25 -35.71 1.40
N ALA A 237 -17.79 -36.87 0.99
CA ALA A 237 -18.97 -37.47 1.62
C ALA A 237 -18.80 -37.78 3.13
N ASN A 238 -17.56 -37.85 3.62
CA ASN A 238 -17.23 -38.09 5.03
C ASN A 238 -16.88 -36.78 5.77
N GLY A 239 -17.00 -35.62 5.14
CA GLY A 239 -16.62 -34.33 5.70
C GLY A 239 -15.12 -34.06 5.70
N LEU A 240 -14.31 -34.90 5.03
CA LEU A 240 -12.87 -34.69 4.90
C LEU A 240 -12.59 -33.71 3.79
N TRP A 241 -11.65 -32.80 4.03
CA TRP A 241 -11.25 -31.80 3.06
C TRP A 241 -9.97 -32.25 2.34
N PRO A 242 -10.06 -32.75 1.09
CA PRO A 242 -8.89 -33.16 0.34
C PRO A 242 -8.08 -31.94 -0.09
N GLY A 243 -6.75 -32.05 0.01
CA GLY A 243 -5.84 -30.98 -0.38
C GLY A 243 -4.52 -31.53 -0.88
N MET A 244 -3.84 -30.75 -1.72
CA MET A 244 -2.52 -31.09 -2.23
C MET A 244 -1.45 -30.24 -1.54
N THR A 245 -0.45 -30.90 -0.97
CA THR A 245 0.67 -30.20 -0.34
C THR A 245 1.63 -29.67 -1.41
N TYR A 246 2.04 -28.42 -1.27
CA TYR A 246 3.04 -27.78 -2.12
C TYR A 246 4.18 -27.20 -1.28
N SER A 247 5.38 -27.18 -1.85
CA SER A 247 6.49 -26.41 -1.31
C SER A 247 6.31 -24.91 -1.61
N ILE A 248 6.98 -24.06 -0.82
CA ILE A 248 6.97 -22.61 -1.01
C ILE A 248 7.48 -22.23 -2.40
N ASN A 249 8.55 -22.88 -2.86
CA ASN A 249 9.15 -22.58 -4.16
C ASN A 249 8.19 -22.90 -5.32
N GLU A 250 7.49 -24.04 -5.27
CA GLU A 250 6.48 -24.37 -6.27
C GLU A 250 5.33 -23.36 -6.29
N LEU A 251 4.89 -22.91 -5.12
CA LEU A 251 3.84 -21.89 -5.05
C LEU A 251 4.30 -20.53 -5.56
N LYS A 252 5.52 -20.10 -5.22
CA LYS A 252 6.11 -18.85 -5.73
C LYS A 252 6.15 -18.85 -7.27
N ILE A 253 6.67 -19.92 -7.87
CA ILE A 253 6.80 -20.03 -9.34
C ILE A 253 5.44 -20.01 -10.04
N ARG A 254 4.41 -20.61 -9.44
CA ARG A 254 3.11 -20.80 -10.08
C ARG A 254 2.13 -19.64 -9.87
N PHE A 255 2.20 -18.98 -8.72
CA PHE A 255 1.13 -18.09 -8.26
C PHE A 255 1.59 -16.67 -7.92
N LEU A 256 2.89 -16.37 -7.92
CA LEU A 256 3.36 -15.00 -7.91
C LEU A 256 3.56 -14.51 -9.33
N LEU A 257 3.00 -13.33 -9.62
CA LEU A 257 3.26 -12.62 -10.86
C LEU A 257 4.72 -12.12 -10.90
N PRO A 258 5.33 -12.07 -12.10
CA PRO A 258 6.69 -11.57 -12.29
C PRO A 258 6.87 -10.10 -11.92
#